data_AF-A0A8T3VQ80-F1
#
_entry.id   AF-A0A8T3VQ80-F1
#
_cell.length_a   1.000
_cell.length_b   1.000
_cell.length_c   1.000
_cell.angle_alpha   90.00
_cell.angle_beta   90.00
_cell.angle_gamma   90.00
#
_symmetry.space_group_name_H-M   'P 1'
#
loop_
_entity.id
_entity.type
_entity.pdbx_description
1 polymer ?
#
loop_
_entity_poly.entity_id
_entity_poly.type
_entity_poly.pdbx_seq_one_letter_code
_entity_poly.pdbx_strand_id
1 'polypeptide(L)'
;MLDLNSDKLSIKYSGNVPQDYDFSPIQVTFDFIYLVYKRDSSIQKAIEGVAREYDLSEEQLSDYLIENKYLIDKTDKNNYSELLKKYNTKALKRMLKEHGLKTSGKRERIEERIMENNILGNNLYLSSKSKVFYKNKKRRIRIFNEYLSKYYYFNEFNEFYMDNYRKKEENIPTEFILRHITKSSEDKNHDSFVLNNQIMAEYFFKKDKFSKMLEYTLTNFCMNLNPIWKIDELKEHVGIYNDTYDDLLYLEENLSKNFIISKYYLIWDSFNFETIIMSKYEGYLYLKEVLNFKDLSKINHDLKDKFYSNDDLKIKKITQKTLFDF
;
A
#
# COMPACT_ATOMS: atom_id res chain seq x y z
N MET A 1 -5.36 25.76 20.45
CA MET A 1 -6.00 24.46 20.73
C MET A 1 -6.36 23.88 19.40
N LEU A 2 -5.61 22.90 18.92
CA LEU A 2 -5.91 22.21 17.67
C LEU A 2 -6.90 21.09 18.01
N ASP A 3 -8.06 21.15 17.36
CA ASP A 3 -9.10 20.15 17.46
C ASP A 3 -8.56 18.81 16.95
N LEU A 4 -8.54 17.81 17.82
CA LEU A 4 -7.89 16.50 17.63
C LEU A 4 -8.82 15.45 16.99
N ASN A 5 -9.96 15.86 16.45
CA ASN A 5 -10.96 14.94 15.92
C ASN A 5 -11.38 15.34 14.48
N SER A 6 -10.65 14.82 13.50
CA SER A 6 -11.24 14.45 12.21
C SER A 6 -10.44 13.31 11.59
N ASP A 7 -11.17 12.31 11.09
CA ASP A 7 -10.74 10.97 10.76
C ASP A 7 -9.62 10.88 9.72
N LYS A 8 -8.39 10.59 10.18
CA LYS A 8 -7.30 10.18 9.30
C LYS A 8 -7.26 8.66 9.19
N LEU A 9 -8.18 8.08 8.42
CA LEU A 9 -8.05 6.71 7.92
C LEU A 9 -7.33 6.77 6.57
N SER A 10 -6.02 6.49 6.55
CA SER A 10 -5.16 6.67 5.38
C SER A 10 -5.13 5.42 4.49
N ILE A 11 -6.31 4.94 4.12
CA ILE A 11 -6.44 3.89 3.10
C ILE A 11 -6.34 4.56 1.73
N LYS A 12 -5.40 4.12 0.89
CA LYS A 12 -5.18 4.67 -0.46
C LYS A 12 -6.42 4.64 -1.36
N TYR A 13 -7.36 3.74 -1.08
CA TYR A 13 -8.55 3.47 -1.89
C TYR A 13 -9.87 3.96 -1.29
N SER A 14 -9.88 4.68 -0.16
CA SER A 14 -11.15 5.12 0.47
C SER A 14 -11.82 6.32 -0.21
N GLY A 15 -11.32 6.80 -1.36
CA GLY A 15 -11.85 7.98 -2.06
C GLY A 15 -11.68 9.31 -1.30
N ASN A 16 -11.36 9.25 -0.01
CA ASN A 16 -11.08 10.35 0.89
C ASN A 16 -9.56 10.48 1.06
N VAL A 17 -8.83 10.67 -0.05
CA VAL A 17 -7.45 11.18 0.04
C VAL A 17 -7.58 12.63 0.47
N PRO A 18 -7.14 13.03 1.67
CA PRO A 18 -7.12 14.44 2.03
C PRO A 18 -6.34 15.20 0.95
N GLN A 19 -6.82 16.37 0.52
CA GLN A 19 -6.21 17.17 -0.56
C GLN A 19 -4.73 17.54 -0.32
N ASP A 20 -4.17 17.22 0.85
CA ASP A 20 -2.80 17.53 1.27
C ASP A 20 -2.04 16.32 1.83
N TYR A 21 -2.41 15.06 1.49
CA TYR A 21 -1.65 13.90 1.95
C TYR A 21 -0.39 13.68 1.10
N ASP A 22 0.58 14.58 1.30
CA ASP A 22 1.91 14.53 0.71
C ASP A 22 2.61 13.20 1.02
N PHE A 23 3.34 12.68 0.04
CA PHE A 23 4.22 11.52 0.21
C PHE A 23 5.17 11.73 1.39
N SER A 24 5.35 10.70 2.23
CA SER A 24 6.18 10.82 3.43
C SER A 24 7.64 11.10 3.07
N PRO A 25 8.24 12.24 3.48
CA PRO A 25 9.65 12.52 3.22
C PRO A 25 10.58 11.42 3.77
N ILE A 26 10.14 10.75 4.84
CA ILE A 26 10.86 9.61 5.43
C ILE A 26 10.91 8.41 4.47
N GLN A 27 9.79 8.13 3.80
CA GLN A 27 9.68 7.01 2.87
C GLN A 27 10.48 7.31 1.59
N VAL A 28 10.30 8.49 1.01
CA VAL A 28 11.06 8.98 -0.15
C VAL A 28 12.58 8.93 0.11
N THR A 29 13.01 9.44 1.26
CA THR A 29 14.43 9.39 1.68
C THR A 29 14.93 7.95 1.79
N PHE A 30 14.11 7.05 2.33
CA PHE A 30 14.51 5.66 2.50
C PHE A 30 14.63 4.93 1.17
N ASP A 31 13.67 5.07 0.28
CA ASP A 31 13.68 4.38 -1.01
C ASP A 31 14.86 4.85 -1.86
N PHE A 32 15.17 6.14 -1.85
CA PHE A 32 16.39 6.67 -2.46
C PHE A 32 17.65 6.01 -1.89
N ILE A 33 17.83 6.03 -0.56
CA ILE A 33 19.01 5.45 0.08
C ILE A 33 19.08 3.93 -0.14
N TYR A 34 17.93 3.24 -0.18
CA TYR A 34 17.84 1.81 -0.43
C TYR A 34 18.27 1.45 -1.85
N LEU A 35 17.82 2.19 -2.86
CA LEU A 35 18.24 1.98 -4.26
C LEU A 35 19.75 2.11 -4.43
N VAL A 36 20.35 3.14 -3.82
CA VAL A 36 21.80 3.35 -3.88
C VAL A 36 22.58 2.28 -3.09
N TYR A 37 22.16 1.91 -1.88
CA TYR A 37 22.91 0.94 -1.06
C TYR A 37 22.70 -0.54 -1.41
N LYS A 38 21.52 -0.92 -1.91
CA LYS A 38 21.14 -2.32 -2.07
C LYS A 38 20.93 -2.79 -3.49
N ARG A 39 20.56 -1.89 -4.41
CA ARG A 39 20.44 -2.22 -5.83
C ARG A 39 21.64 -1.79 -6.65
N ASP A 40 22.69 -1.31 -5.99
CA ASP A 40 23.93 -0.80 -6.60
C ASP A 40 23.64 0.22 -7.73
N SER A 41 22.58 1.01 -7.51
CA SER A 41 22.16 2.04 -8.45
C SER A 41 23.04 3.28 -8.29
N SER A 42 23.37 3.93 -9.40
CA SER A 42 23.98 5.26 -9.31
C SER A 42 22.99 6.24 -8.64
N ILE A 43 23.52 7.26 -7.98
CA ILE A 43 22.71 8.30 -7.32
C ILE A 43 21.72 8.92 -8.30
N GLN A 44 22.17 9.23 -9.52
CA GLN A 44 21.32 9.78 -10.57
C GLN A 44 20.15 8.84 -10.92
N LYS A 45 20.42 7.56 -11.17
CA LYS A 45 19.37 6.58 -11.45
C LYS A 45 18.41 6.37 -10.28
N ALA A 46 18.91 6.50 -9.04
CA ALA A 46 18.08 6.43 -7.85
C ALA A 46 17.17 7.65 -7.70
N ILE A 47 17.67 8.86 -8.02
CA ILE A 47 16.87 10.09 -8.08
C ILE A 47 15.78 9.95 -9.14
N GLU A 48 16.14 9.59 -10.38
CA GLU A 48 15.17 9.37 -11.48
C GLU A 48 14.09 8.35 -11.12
N GLY A 49 14.49 7.23 -10.49
CA GLY A 49 13.56 6.17 -10.09
C GLY A 49 12.56 6.61 -9.03
N VAL A 50 13.04 7.26 -7.97
CA VAL A 50 12.19 7.74 -6.87
C VAL A 50 11.34 8.93 -7.31
N ALA A 51 11.91 9.87 -8.06
CA ALA A 51 11.17 11.01 -8.60
C ALA A 51 9.98 10.53 -9.43
N ARG A 52 10.18 9.53 -10.29
CA ARG A 52 9.09 8.93 -11.08
C ARG A 52 8.06 8.18 -10.22
N GLU A 53 8.51 7.42 -9.22
CA GLU A 53 7.62 6.65 -8.34
C GLU A 53 6.68 7.55 -7.54
N TYR A 54 7.16 8.74 -7.17
CA TYR A 54 6.46 9.68 -6.30
C TYR A 54 5.95 10.93 -7.01
N ASP A 55 6.01 10.97 -8.35
CA ASP A 55 5.62 12.13 -9.18
C ASP A 55 6.25 13.47 -8.72
N LEU A 56 7.55 13.42 -8.41
CA LEU A 56 8.34 14.56 -7.96
C LEU A 56 9.27 15.06 -9.08
N SER A 57 9.66 16.34 -9.02
CA SER A 57 10.79 16.83 -9.83
C SER A 57 12.11 16.23 -9.32
N GLU A 58 12.95 15.75 -10.24
CA GLU A 58 14.30 15.24 -9.92
C GLU A 58 15.16 16.31 -9.22
N GLU A 59 15.04 17.57 -9.65
CA GLU A 59 15.76 18.71 -9.08
C GLU A 59 15.32 18.95 -7.63
N GLN A 60 14.00 18.99 -7.38
CA GLN A 60 13.44 19.15 -6.04
C GLN A 60 13.85 18.03 -5.09
N LEU A 61 13.86 16.78 -5.57
CA LEU A 61 14.30 15.63 -4.79
C LEU A 61 15.80 15.71 -4.47
N SER A 62 16.63 16.10 -5.44
CA SER A 62 18.06 16.29 -5.25
C SER A 62 18.34 17.38 -4.22
N ASP A 63 17.73 18.55 -4.36
CA ASP A 63 17.88 19.68 -3.45
C ASP A 63 17.45 19.31 -2.03
N TYR A 64 16.28 18.67 -1.89
CA TYR A 64 15.81 18.16 -0.61
C TYR A 64 16.84 17.22 0.06
N LEU A 65 17.42 16.27 -0.69
CA LEU A 65 18.40 15.33 -0.16
C LEU A 65 19.72 16.02 0.23
N ILE A 66 20.14 17.07 -0.48
CA ILE A 66 21.34 17.87 -0.19
C ILE A 66 21.12 18.76 1.03
N GLU A 67 20.03 19.54 1.05
CA GLU A 67 19.67 20.44 2.15
C GLU A 67 19.52 19.68 3.47
N ASN A 68 18.90 18.49 3.40
CA ASN A 68 18.76 17.61 4.55
C ASN A 68 20.00 16.77 4.85
N LYS A 69 21.13 16.99 4.15
CA LYS A 69 22.43 16.35 4.39
C LYS A 69 22.41 14.83 4.24
N TYR A 70 21.49 14.27 3.46
CA TYR A 70 21.48 12.86 3.09
C TYR A 70 22.43 12.60 1.91
N LEU A 71 22.42 13.53 0.96
CA LEU A 71 23.38 13.61 -0.12
C LEU A 71 24.42 14.66 0.26
N ILE A 72 25.70 14.36 0.06
CA ILE A 72 26.73 15.39 0.11
C ILE A 72 27.13 15.68 -1.32
N ASP A 73 27.02 16.95 -1.65
CA ASP A 73 27.57 17.49 -2.86
C ASP A 73 28.97 18.02 -2.59
N LYS A 74 30.01 17.28 -3.02
CA LYS A 74 31.37 17.83 -3.16
C LYS A 74 31.68 18.15 -4.63
N THR A 75 30.66 18.50 -5.40
CA THR A 75 30.84 19.26 -6.64
C THR A 75 31.36 20.62 -6.23
N ASP A 76 32.64 20.65 -5.92
CA ASP A 76 33.34 21.83 -5.47
C ASP A 76 33.46 22.72 -6.71
N LYS A 77 32.54 23.68 -6.85
CA LYS A 77 32.59 24.66 -7.95
C LYS A 77 33.97 25.36 -7.99
N ASN A 78 34.66 25.43 -6.84
CA ASN A 78 35.99 26.01 -6.71
C ASN A 78 37.15 25.03 -7.03
N ASN A 79 36.88 23.75 -7.31
CA ASN A 79 37.88 22.72 -7.59
C ASN A 79 37.73 22.06 -8.97
N TYR A 80 36.67 22.41 -9.70
CA TYR A 80 36.52 22.06 -11.12
C TYR A 80 37.71 22.55 -11.94
N SER A 81 38.24 23.73 -11.64
CA SER A 81 39.46 24.25 -12.26
C SER A 81 40.66 23.30 -12.04
N GLU A 82 40.85 22.76 -10.83
CA GLU A 82 41.93 21.79 -10.57
C GLU A 82 41.70 20.44 -11.24
N LEU A 83 40.45 20.00 -11.32
CA LEU A 83 40.09 18.77 -12.02
C LEU A 83 40.35 18.90 -13.53
N LEU A 84 39.98 20.05 -14.11
CA LEU A 84 40.24 20.42 -15.49
C LEU A 84 41.74 20.52 -15.80
N LYS A 85 42.56 21.00 -14.85
CA LYS A 85 44.04 21.03 -14.97
C LYS A 85 44.65 19.64 -15.17
N LYS A 86 44.00 18.55 -14.74
CA LYS A 86 44.47 17.16 -14.98
C LYS A 86 44.31 16.71 -16.43
N TYR A 87 43.49 17.40 -17.21
CA TYR A 87 43.26 17.10 -18.61
C TYR A 87 44.03 18.06 -19.50
N ASN A 88 44.71 17.53 -20.52
CA ASN A 88 45.31 18.38 -21.56
C ASN A 88 44.23 19.02 -22.44
N THR A 89 44.57 20.12 -23.13
CA THR A 89 43.61 20.89 -23.93
C THR A 89 42.96 20.05 -25.05
N LYS A 90 43.66 19.02 -25.56
CA LYS A 90 43.11 18.10 -26.56
C LYS A 90 41.98 17.23 -25.97
N ALA A 91 42.14 16.73 -24.75
CA ALA A 91 41.13 15.96 -24.03
C ALA A 91 39.91 16.81 -23.69
N LEU A 92 40.10 18.05 -23.23
CA LEU A 92 39.01 18.99 -22.96
C LEU A 92 38.21 19.35 -24.23
N LYS A 93 38.91 19.59 -25.36
CA LYS A 93 38.24 19.80 -26.66
C LYS A 93 37.48 18.57 -27.13
N ARG A 94 37.99 17.37 -26.84
CA ARG A 94 37.30 16.13 -27.17
C ARG A 94 36.02 15.98 -26.35
N MET A 95 36.05 16.27 -25.05
CA MET A 95 34.86 16.30 -24.19
C MET A 95 33.79 17.26 -24.73
N LEU A 96 34.17 18.49 -25.10
CA LEU A 96 33.24 19.43 -25.73
C LEU A 96 32.68 18.91 -27.06
N LYS A 97 33.52 18.29 -27.90
CA LYS A 97 33.10 17.73 -29.20
C LYS A 97 32.11 16.58 -29.04
N GLU A 98 32.36 15.69 -28.08
CA GLU A 98 31.48 14.56 -27.74
C GLU A 98 30.10 15.04 -27.27
N HIS A 99 30.01 16.26 -26.74
CA HIS A 99 28.76 16.89 -26.29
C HIS A 99 28.22 17.94 -27.27
N GLY A 100 28.73 18.00 -28.52
CA GLY A 100 28.23 18.92 -29.56
C GLY A 100 28.56 20.41 -29.32
N LEU A 101 29.47 20.71 -28.40
CA LEU A 101 29.81 22.06 -28.00
C LEU A 101 31.02 22.62 -28.75
N LYS A 102 31.06 23.95 -28.88
CA LYS A 102 32.13 24.67 -29.57
C LYS A 102 33.49 24.39 -28.92
N THR A 103 34.43 23.84 -29.69
CA THR A 103 35.77 23.42 -29.20
C THR A 103 36.88 24.46 -29.39
N SER A 104 36.60 25.56 -30.10
CA SER A 104 37.57 26.63 -30.36
C SER A 104 37.72 27.60 -29.19
N GLY A 105 38.92 28.14 -28.98
CA GLY A 105 39.23 29.15 -27.97
C GLY A 105 40.53 28.90 -27.21
N LYS A 106 40.92 29.87 -26.38
CA LYS A 106 41.94 29.68 -25.33
C LYS A 106 41.44 28.65 -24.30
N ARG A 107 42.36 28.03 -23.57
CA ARG A 107 42.06 26.96 -22.61
C ARG A 107 41.04 27.37 -21.55
N GLU A 108 41.17 28.56 -20.96
CA GLU A 108 40.21 29.09 -19.96
C GLU A 108 38.78 29.11 -20.50
N ARG A 109 38.58 29.59 -21.74
CA ARG A 109 37.26 29.60 -22.40
C ARG A 109 36.69 28.23 -22.72
N ILE A 110 37.53 27.19 -22.78
CA ILE A 110 37.11 25.79 -22.97
C ILE A 110 36.70 25.22 -21.61
N GLU A 111 37.48 25.51 -20.57
CA GLU A 111 37.21 25.14 -19.18
C GLU A 111 35.91 25.76 -18.65
N GLU A 112 35.68 27.06 -18.89
CA GLU A 112 34.41 27.75 -18.60
C GLU A 112 33.22 27.04 -19.25
N ARG A 113 33.33 26.71 -20.55
CA ARG A 113 32.28 26.03 -21.29
C ARG A 113 31.97 24.62 -20.75
N ILE A 114 32.99 23.91 -20.28
CA ILE A 114 32.83 22.60 -19.63
C ILE A 114 32.11 22.73 -18.28
N MET A 115 32.43 23.78 -17.51
CA MET A 115 31.78 24.08 -16.24
C MET A 115 30.32 24.52 -16.42
N GLU A 116 30.05 25.45 -17.33
CA GLU A 116 28.70 25.96 -17.62
C GLU A 116 27.74 24.87 -18.10
N ASN A 117 28.27 23.81 -18.73
CA ASN A 117 27.49 22.69 -19.26
C ASN A 117 27.58 21.41 -18.41
N ASN A 118 28.16 21.48 -17.20
CA ASN A 118 28.22 20.37 -16.22
C ASN A 118 28.74 19.01 -16.78
N ILE A 119 29.67 19.04 -17.73
CA ILE A 119 30.10 17.86 -18.51
C ILE A 119 30.93 16.86 -17.67
N LEU A 120 31.55 17.34 -16.57
CA LEU A 120 32.45 16.56 -15.72
C LEU A 120 31.78 15.99 -14.46
N GLY A 121 30.48 15.68 -14.51
CA GLY A 121 29.78 14.83 -13.54
C GLY A 121 29.71 15.37 -12.09
N ASN A 122 28.50 15.36 -11.52
CA ASN A 122 28.31 15.74 -10.12
C ASN A 122 29.04 14.74 -9.20
N ASN A 123 29.87 15.25 -8.27
CA ASN A 123 30.59 14.43 -7.29
C ASN A 123 29.71 14.22 -6.05
N LEU A 124 28.58 13.54 -6.28
CA LEU A 124 27.57 13.25 -5.27
C LEU A 124 27.91 11.95 -4.56
N TYR A 125 27.73 11.93 -3.24
CA TYR A 125 27.87 10.71 -2.45
C TYR A 125 26.97 10.72 -1.22
N LEU A 126 26.57 9.53 -0.78
CA LEU A 126 25.75 9.39 0.42
C LEU A 126 26.55 9.80 1.67
N SER A 127 25.90 10.58 2.53
CA SER A 127 26.47 11.02 3.80
C SER A 127 26.51 9.91 4.87
N SER A 128 27.25 10.15 5.96
CA SER A 128 27.16 9.32 7.16
C SER A 128 25.76 9.34 7.78
N LYS A 129 25.03 10.47 7.68
CA LYS A 129 23.63 10.60 8.09
C LYS A 129 22.74 9.64 7.31
N SER A 130 22.95 9.45 6.01
CA SER A 130 22.20 8.47 5.21
C SER A 130 22.40 7.04 5.68
N LYS A 131 23.63 6.65 6.04
CA LYS A 131 23.91 5.33 6.59
C LYS A 131 23.19 5.10 7.92
N VAL A 132 23.20 6.10 8.81
CA VAL A 132 22.50 6.04 10.11
C VAL A 132 20.99 6.01 9.92
N PHE A 133 20.45 6.87 9.05
CA PHE A 133 19.03 6.91 8.72
C PHE A 133 18.54 5.56 8.20
N TYR A 134 19.25 5.00 7.21
CA TYR A 134 18.94 3.69 6.65
C TYR A 134 18.90 2.62 7.75
N LYS A 135 19.96 2.51 8.56
CA LYS A 135 20.01 1.53 9.65
C LYS A 135 18.84 1.67 10.62
N ASN A 136 18.50 2.90 11.00
CA ASN A 136 17.46 3.18 11.99
C ASN A 136 16.05 2.97 11.44
N LYS A 137 15.82 3.24 10.15
CA LYS A 137 14.48 3.21 9.55
C LYS A 137 14.20 1.94 8.73
N LYS A 138 15.23 1.18 8.38
CA LYS A 138 15.13 -0.03 7.53
C LYS A 138 14.09 -1.01 8.01
N ARG A 139 14.03 -1.27 9.32
CA ARG A 139 13.15 -2.29 9.88
C ARG A 139 11.68 -1.98 9.59
N ARG A 140 11.19 -0.81 10.03
CA ARG A 140 9.80 -0.41 9.84
C ARG A 140 9.43 -0.20 8.38
N ILE A 141 10.32 0.37 7.57
CA ILE A 141 10.02 0.63 6.16
C ILE A 141 9.97 -0.68 5.37
N ARG A 142 10.83 -1.65 5.70
CA ARG A 142 10.72 -3.01 5.15
C ARG A 142 9.36 -3.63 5.46
N ILE A 143 8.93 -3.61 6.72
CA ILE A 143 7.64 -4.16 7.14
C ILE A 143 6.50 -3.50 6.36
N PHE A 144 6.51 -2.16 6.29
CA PHE A 144 5.52 -1.41 5.55
C PHE A 144 5.51 -1.76 4.06
N ASN A 145 6.67 -1.75 3.40
CA ASN A 145 6.78 -2.05 1.98
C ASN A 145 6.31 -3.48 1.66
N GLU A 146 6.65 -4.45 2.52
CA GLU A 146 6.33 -5.87 2.32
C GLU A 146 4.82 -6.19 2.48
N TYR A 147 4.15 -5.55 3.44
CA TYR A 147 2.79 -5.94 3.83
C TYR A 147 1.71 -4.88 3.62
N LEU A 148 2.05 -3.59 3.65
CA LEU A 148 1.07 -2.51 3.86
C LEU A 148 1.08 -1.45 2.75
N SER A 149 2.21 -1.25 2.07
CA SER A 149 2.44 -0.13 1.15
C SER A 149 1.49 -0.06 -0.04
N LYS A 150 0.93 -1.20 -0.46
CA LYS A 150 -0.08 -1.26 -1.52
C LYS A 150 -1.39 -0.57 -1.10
N TYR A 151 -1.70 -0.55 0.20
CA TYR A 151 -3.02 -0.20 0.71
C TYR A 151 -3.04 1.01 1.65
N TYR A 152 -1.97 1.24 2.41
CA TYR A 152 -1.90 2.32 3.41
C TYR A 152 -0.84 3.35 3.05
N TYR A 153 -0.93 4.53 3.65
CA TYR A 153 0.16 5.50 3.64
C TYR A 153 1.14 5.29 4.80
N PHE A 154 2.42 5.61 4.57
CA PHE A 154 3.48 5.33 5.54
C PHE A 154 3.38 6.16 6.82
N ASN A 155 2.84 7.38 6.77
CA ASN A 155 2.82 8.28 7.92
C ASN A 155 2.04 7.69 9.10
N GLU A 156 0.82 7.21 8.85
CA GLU A 156 0.00 6.58 9.89
C GLU A 156 0.65 5.30 10.44
N PHE A 157 1.19 4.45 9.55
CA PHE A 157 1.93 3.28 9.98
C PHE A 157 3.17 3.65 10.82
N ASN A 158 3.87 4.72 10.45
CA ASN A 158 5.06 5.16 11.17
C ASN A 158 4.71 5.64 12.58
N GLU A 159 3.63 6.39 12.76
CA GLU A 159 3.13 6.77 14.09
C GLU A 159 2.81 5.51 14.92
N PHE A 160 1.99 4.61 14.37
CA PHE A 160 1.66 3.35 15.01
C PHE A 160 2.89 2.52 15.38
N TYR A 161 3.84 2.39 14.46
CA TYR A 161 5.08 1.65 14.69
C TYR A 161 5.88 2.27 15.83
N MET A 162 5.97 3.60 15.89
CA MET A 162 6.73 4.30 16.93
C MET A 162 6.11 4.11 18.32
N ASP A 163 4.79 3.99 18.41
CA ASP A 163 4.11 3.68 19.68
C ASP A 163 4.27 2.20 20.09
N ASN A 164 4.47 1.32 19.11
CA ASN A 164 4.48 -0.13 19.29
C ASN A 164 5.86 -0.77 19.07
N TYR A 165 6.93 0.01 18.98
CA TYR A 165 8.26 -0.47 18.57
C TYR A 165 8.88 -1.53 19.50
N ARG A 166 8.37 -1.66 20.74
CA ARG A 166 8.79 -2.65 21.73
C ARG A 166 8.10 -4.01 21.56
N LYS A 167 7.02 -4.09 20.77
CA LYS A 167 6.30 -5.34 20.51
C LYS A 167 7.09 -6.26 19.58
N LYS A 168 6.69 -7.53 19.54
CA LYS A 168 7.23 -8.49 18.57
C LYS A 168 6.92 -8.02 17.15
N GLU A 169 7.94 -7.94 16.31
CA GLU A 169 7.84 -7.41 14.94
C GLU A 169 6.80 -8.14 14.09
N GLU A 170 6.70 -9.45 14.26
CA GLU A 170 5.75 -10.31 13.55
C GLU A 170 4.27 -9.92 13.77
N ASN A 171 3.97 -9.25 14.89
CA ASN A 171 2.62 -8.82 15.23
C ASN A 171 2.29 -7.41 14.72
N ILE A 172 3.29 -6.59 14.40
CA ILE A 172 3.08 -5.18 14.07
C ILE A 172 2.14 -5.01 12.86
N PRO A 173 2.32 -5.73 11.73
CA PRO A 173 1.39 -5.60 10.60
C PRO A 173 -0.03 -6.00 10.96
N THR A 174 -0.19 -7.14 11.64
CA THR A 174 -1.52 -7.65 12.01
C THR A 174 -2.21 -6.73 13.00
N GLU A 175 -1.51 -6.18 13.98
CA GLU A 175 -2.10 -5.25 14.94
C GLU A 175 -2.48 -3.91 14.28
N PHE A 176 -1.68 -3.45 13.30
CA PHE A 176 -2.01 -2.25 12.53
C PHE A 176 -3.29 -2.45 11.71
N ILE A 177 -3.42 -3.57 10.99
CA ILE A 177 -4.61 -3.88 10.20
C ILE A 177 -5.83 -4.13 11.12
N LEU A 178 -5.66 -4.86 12.23
CA LEU A 178 -6.73 -5.09 13.20
C LEU A 178 -7.29 -3.79 13.76
N ARG A 179 -6.45 -2.79 14.05
CA ARG A 179 -6.91 -1.47 14.48
C ARG A 179 -7.88 -0.85 13.47
N HIS A 180 -7.62 -1.00 12.18
CA HIS A 180 -8.48 -0.49 11.11
C HIS A 180 -9.76 -1.32 10.94
N ILE A 181 -9.67 -2.64 11.11
CA ILE A 181 -10.87 -3.51 11.14
C ILE A 181 -11.78 -3.11 12.32
N THR A 182 -11.22 -2.93 13.51
CA THR A 182 -11.98 -2.49 14.70
C THR A 182 -12.63 -1.14 14.45
N LYS A 183 -11.85 -0.14 14.01
CA LYS A 183 -12.38 1.20 13.74
C LYS A 183 -13.49 1.19 12.69
N SER A 184 -13.30 0.49 11.56
CA SER A 184 -14.33 0.38 10.53
C SER A 184 -15.58 -0.35 11.00
N SER A 185 -15.47 -1.31 11.93
CA SER A 185 -16.63 -1.93 12.57
C SER A 185 -17.35 -0.98 13.54
N GLU A 186 -16.62 -0.16 14.30
CA GLU A 186 -17.19 0.84 15.22
C GLU A 186 -17.93 1.93 14.44
N ASP A 187 -17.32 2.41 13.35
CA ASP A 187 -17.87 3.43 12.45
C ASP A 187 -18.94 2.87 11.51
N LYS A 188 -19.17 1.55 11.51
CA LYS A 188 -20.05 0.84 10.56
C LYS A 188 -19.72 1.17 9.10
N ASN A 189 -18.44 1.27 8.75
CA ASN A 189 -17.99 1.54 7.39
C ASN A 189 -17.74 0.22 6.64
N HIS A 190 -18.74 -0.23 5.86
CA HIS A 190 -18.71 -1.51 5.12
C HIS A 190 -17.48 -1.65 4.22
N ASP A 191 -17.25 -0.67 3.33
CA ASP A 191 -16.20 -0.76 2.32
C ASP A 191 -14.81 -0.82 2.96
N SER A 192 -14.57 -0.01 3.99
CA SER A 192 -13.32 -0.04 4.75
C SER A 192 -13.16 -1.35 5.50
N PHE A 193 -14.23 -1.88 6.10
CA PHE A 193 -14.19 -3.15 6.82
C PHE A 193 -13.80 -4.31 5.89
N VAL A 194 -14.47 -4.43 4.75
CA VAL A 194 -14.17 -5.47 3.74
C VAL A 194 -12.74 -5.37 3.24
N LEU A 195 -12.29 -4.15 2.90
CA LEU A 195 -10.93 -3.94 2.41
C LEU A 195 -9.88 -4.31 3.46
N ASN A 196 -10.03 -3.91 4.73
CA ASN A 196 -9.05 -4.24 5.77
C ASN A 196 -9.00 -5.75 6.07
N ASN A 197 -10.15 -6.44 6.03
CA ASN A 197 -10.19 -7.90 6.15
C ASN A 197 -9.53 -8.58 4.93
N GLN A 198 -9.71 -8.05 3.72
CA GLN A 198 -9.01 -8.54 2.53
C GLN A 198 -7.47 -8.40 2.66
N ILE A 199 -7.01 -7.25 3.12
CA ILE A 199 -5.57 -7.01 3.35
C ILE A 199 -5.01 -7.99 4.40
N MET A 200 -5.80 -8.30 5.43
CA MET A 200 -5.42 -9.29 6.43
C MET A 200 -5.37 -10.71 5.85
N ALA A 201 -6.30 -11.08 4.97
CA ALA A 201 -6.26 -12.36 4.26
C ALA A 201 -4.98 -12.49 3.42
N GLU A 202 -4.62 -11.45 2.65
CA GLU A 202 -3.38 -11.41 1.86
C GLU A 202 -2.13 -11.52 2.75
N TYR A 203 -2.14 -10.89 3.93
CA TYR A 203 -1.05 -11.05 4.90
C TYR A 203 -0.86 -12.51 5.32
N PHE A 204 -1.95 -13.23 5.62
CA PHE A 204 -1.88 -14.63 6.02
C PHE A 204 -1.59 -15.58 4.87
N PHE A 205 -2.00 -15.25 3.64
CA PHE A 205 -1.60 -15.94 2.42
C PHE A 205 -0.07 -15.91 2.26
N LYS A 206 0.56 -14.73 2.35
CA LYS A 206 2.03 -14.57 2.28
C LYS A 206 2.80 -15.30 3.39
N LYS A 207 2.11 -15.81 4.40
CA LYS A 207 2.67 -16.53 5.55
C LYS A 207 2.30 -18.01 5.57
N ASP A 208 1.64 -18.51 4.53
CA ASP A 208 1.13 -19.89 4.45
C ASP A 208 0.24 -20.26 5.65
N LYS A 209 -0.48 -19.29 6.22
CA LYS A 209 -1.39 -19.48 7.37
C LYS A 209 -2.84 -19.58 6.90
N PHE A 210 -3.16 -20.62 6.13
CA PHE A 210 -4.46 -20.78 5.46
C PHE A 210 -5.67 -20.78 6.40
N SER A 211 -5.56 -21.38 7.59
CA SER A 211 -6.62 -21.33 8.60
C SER A 211 -6.97 -19.89 9.03
N LYS A 212 -5.95 -19.02 9.12
CA LYS A 212 -6.16 -17.60 9.42
C LYS A 212 -6.64 -16.82 8.22
N MET A 213 -6.09 -17.06 7.04
CA MET A 213 -6.59 -16.48 5.78
C MET A 213 -8.10 -16.74 5.60
N LEU A 214 -8.54 -17.98 5.87
CA LEU A 214 -9.94 -18.38 5.79
C LEU A 214 -10.86 -17.57 6.70
N GLU A 215 -10.43 -17.26 7.93
CA GLU A 215 -11.25 -16.46 8.87
C GLU A 215 -11.61 -15.10 8.25
N TYR A 216 -10.63 -14.39 7.68
CA TYR A 216 -10.84 -13.07 7.08
C TYR A 216 -11.53 -13.14 5.70
N THR A 217 -11.26 -14.18 4.92
CA THR A 217 -11.94 -14.43 3.64
C THR A 217 -13.44 -14.68 3.85
N LEU A 218 -13.79 -15.54 4.82
CA LEU A 218 -15.19 -15.79 5.17
C LEU A 218 -15.85 -14.57 5.82
N THR A 219 -15.10 -13.74 6.54
CA THR A 219 -15.60 -12.48 7.09
C THR A 219 -16.06 -11.55 5.96
N ASN A 220 -15.24 -11.40 4.91
CA ASN A 220 -15.61 -10.66 3.70
C ASN A 220 -16.82 -11.26 3.00
N PHE A 221 -16.81 -12.58 2.79
CA PHE A 221 -17.92 -13.30 2.18
C PHE A 221 -19.25 -13.03 2.90
N CYS A 222 -19.29 -13.22 4.23
CA CYS A 222 -20.49 -13.02 5.04
C CYS A 222 -20.96 -11.56 5.01
N MET A 223 -20.05 -10.58 5.17
CA MET A 223 -20.42 -9.17 5.12
C MET A 223 -20.95 -8.75 3.74
N ASN A 224 -20.36 -9.25 2.66
CA ASN A 224 -20.82 -8.90 1.31
C ASN A 224 -22.17 -9.52 0.95
N LEU A 225 -22.49 -10.70 1.49
CA LEU A 225 -23.83 -11.28 1.38
C LEU A 225 -24.88 -10.58 2.28
N ASN A 226 -24.43 -9.96 3.37
CA ASN A 226 -25.25 -9.21 4.32
C ASN A 226 -24.65 -7.82 4.59
N PRO A 227 -24.68 -6.88 3.62
CA PRO A 227 -24.10 -5.54 3.75
C PRO A 227 -24.96 -4.62 4.63
N ILE A 228 -25.25 -5.05 5.86
CA ILE A 228 -26.18 -4.41 6.79
C ILE A 228 -25.82 -2.96 7.13
N TRP A 229 -24.53 -2.62 7.06
CA TRP A 229 -24.05 -1.27 7.37
C TRP A 229 -24.16 -0.29 6.21
N LYS A 230 -24.40 -0.78 4.98
CA LYS A 230 -24.54 0.04 3.78
C LYS A 230 -25.94 -0.07 3.16
N ILE A 231 -26.85 -0.80 3.80
CA ILE A 231 -28.12 -1.24 3.21
C ILE A 231 -28.96 -0.09 2.63
N ASP A 232 -28.97 1.06 3.29
CA ASP A 232 -29.72 2.25 2.88
C ASP A 232 -29.09 2.99 1.67
N GLU A 233 -27.82 2.71 1.35
CA GLU A 233 -27.06 3.32 0.26
C GLU A 233 -26.95 2.43 -0.98
N LEU A 234 -27.43 1.18 -0.91
CA LEU A 234 -27.29 0.21 -1.99
C LEU A 234 -28.23 0.53 -3.15
N LYS A 235 -27.64 0.95 -4.28
CA LYS A 235 -28.33 1.05 -5.58
C LYS A 235 -28.32 -0.28 -6.33
N GLU A 236 -27.33 -1.13 -6.07
CA GLU A 236 -27.17 -2.47 -6.62
C GLU A 236 -26.54 -3.39 -5.57
N HIS A 237 -26.70 -4.71 -5.73
CA HIS A 237 -26.12 -5.69 -4.82
C HIS A 237 -24.58 -5.70 -4.87
N VAL A 238 -23.94 -5.75 -3.70
CA VAL A 238 -22.48 -5.84 -3.55
C VAL A 238 -21.94 -7.15 -4.14
N GLY A 239 -22.66 -8.26 -3.95
CA GLY A 239 -22.28 -9.58 -4.48
C GLY A 239 -21.03 -10.16 -3.81
N ILE A 240 -20.63 -11.34 -4.26
CA ILE A 240 -19.34 -11.93 -3.88
C ILE A 240 -18.28 -11.28 -4.78
N TYR A 241 -17.23 -10.73 -4.17
CA TYR A 241 -16.11 -10.14 -4.90
C TYR A 241 -15.22 -11.23 -5.53
N ASN A 242 -14.66 -10.94 -6.71
CA ASN A 242 -13.74 -11.84 -7.42
C ASN A 242 -12.62 -12.35 -6.50
N ASP A 243 -11.94 -11.45 -5.79
CA ASP A 243 -10.82 -11.82 -4.92
C ASP A 243 -11.27 -12.78 -3.80
N THR A 244 -12.46 -12.58 -3.24
CA THR A 244 -13.02 -13.49 -2.22
C THR A 244 -13.41 -14.85 -2.81
N TYR A 245 -13.95 -14.86 -4.03
CA TYR A 245 -14.26 -16.09 -4.75
C TYR A 245 -12.99 -16.90 -5.02
N ASP A 246 -11.97 -16.26 -5.59
CA ASP A 246 -10.69 -16.88 -5.93
C ASP A 246 -9.97 -17.41 -4.67
N ASP A 247 -9.98 -16.63 -3.59
CA ASP A 247 -9.42 -17.04 -2.29
C ASP A 247 -10.13 -18.26 -1.72
N LEU A 248 -11.46 -18.34 -1.83
CA LEU A 248 -12.24 -19.49 -1.34
C LEU A 248 -11.95 -20.76 -2.15
N LEU A 249 -11.83 -20.66 -3.47
CA LEU A 249 -11.44 -21.79 -4.32
C LEU A 249 -10.03 -22.27 -3.97
N TYR A 250 -9.08 -21.35 -3.82
CA TYR A 250 -7.71 -21.68 -3.41
C TYR A 250 -7.67 -22.34 -2.02
N LEU A 251 -8.47 -21.85 -1.07
CA LEU A 251 -8.55 -22.43 0.27
C LEU A 251 -9.19 -23.83 0.27
N GLU A 252 -10.10 -24.14 -0.66
CA GLU A 252 -10.64 -25.50 -0.83
C GLU A 252 -9.57 -26.51 -1.24
N GLU A 253 -8.57 -26.09 -2.01
CA GLU A 253 -7.44 -26.94 -2.39
C GLU A 253 -6.48 -27.22 -1.21
N ASN A 254 -6.43 -26.31 -0.22
CA ASN A 254 -5.47 -26.35 0.88
C ASN A 254 -6.08 -26.79 2.22
N LEU A 255 -7.40 -26.76 2.36
CA LEU A 255 -8.14 -27.08 3.58
C LEU A 255 -9.28 -28.05 3.28
N SER A 256 -9.69 -28.84 4.26
CA SER A 256 -10.85 -29.73 4.06
C SER A 256 -12.13 -28.90 3.92
N LYS A 257 -13.01 -29.32 3.00
CA LYS A 257 -14.34 -28.71 2.83
C LYS A 257 -15.13 -28.62 4.13
N ASN A 258 -15.05 -29.64 4.98
CA ASN A 258 -15.68 -29.64 6.30
C ASN A 258 -15.12 -28.55 7.21
N PHE A 259 -13.80 -28.31 7.20
CA PHE A 259 -13.19 -27.25 7.98
C PHE A 259 -13.66 -25.87 7.52
N ILE A 260 -13.75 -25.64 6.20
CA ILE A 260 -14.28 -24.39 5.61
C ILE A 260 -15.73 -24.16 6.06
N ILE A 261 -16.57 -25.18 5.95
CA ILE A 261 -17.98 -25.11 6.34
C ILE A 261 -18.13 -24.84 7.84
N SER A 262 -17.38 -25.56 8.69
CA SER A 262 -17.42 -25.32 10.14
C SER A 262 -16.97 -23.90 10.50
N LYS A 263 -15.94 -23.38 9.82
CA LYS A 263 -15.47 -22.01 10.01
C LYS A 263 -16.48 -20.97 9.56
N TYR A 264 -17.20 -21.21 8.46
CA TYR A 264 -18.27 -20.33 8.00
C TYR A 264 -19.33 -20.12 9.09
N TYR A 265 -19.81 -21.19 9.71
CA TYR A 265 -20.82 -21.07 10.77
C TYR A 265 -20.31 -20.26 11.97
N LEU A 266 -19.06 -20.51 12.40
CA LEU A 266 -18.44 -19.77 13.50
C LEU A 266 -18.29 -18.28 13.19
N ILE A 267 -17.86 -17.93 11.96
CA ILE A 267 -17.71 -16.54 11.54
C ILE A 267 -19.06 -15.86 11.42
N TRP A 268 -20.05 -16.51 10.82
CA TRP A 268 -21.40 -15.96 10.70
C TRP A 268 -22.00 -15.61 12.06
N ASP A 269 -21.89 -16.53 13.02
CA ASP A 269 -22.42 -16.35 14.37
C ASP A 269 -21.67 -15.25 15.15
N SER A 270 -20.45 -14.87 14.73
CA SER A 270 -19.67 -13.81 15.38
C SER A 270 -20.15 -12.39 15.08
N PHE A 271 -20.88 -12.17 13.98
CA PHE A 271 -21.30 -10.82 13.58
C PHE A 271 -22.44 -10.25 14.43
N ASN A 272 -23.14 -11.07 15.22
CA ASN A 272 -24.28 -10.65 16.03
C ASN A 272 -25.25 -9.72 15.28
N PHE A 273 -25.59 -10.09 14.04
CA PHE A 273 -26.46 -9.28 13.19
C PHE A 273 -27.81 -9.01 13.88
N GLU A 274 -28.16 -7.74 14.12
CA GLU A 274 -29.49 -7.38 14.63
C GLU A 274 -30.56 -7.47 13.52
N THR A 275 -30.11 -7.37 12.27
CA THR A 275 -30.91 -7.37 11.05
C THR A 275 -30.19 -8.17 9.99
N ILE A 276 -30.92 -8.97 9.21
CA ILE A 276 -30.36 -9.77 8.12
C ILE A 276 -31.13 -9.57 6.82
N ILE A 277 -30.40 -9.61 5.71
CA ILE A 277 -30.96 -9.67 4.35
C ILE A 277 -31.08 -11.14 3.95
N MET A 278 -30.06 -11.92 4.29
CA MET A 278 -29.92 -13.33 3.99
C MET A 278 -29.73 -14.14 5.28
N SER A 279 -30.40 -15.28 5.36
CA SER A 279 -30.20 -16.21 6.47
C SER A 279 -28.87 -16.95 6.42
N LYS A 280 -28.44 -17.47 7.56
CA LYS A 280 -27.21 -18.28 7.69
C LYS A 280 -27.21 -19.49 6.75
N TYR A 281 -28.36 -20.13 6.60
CA TYR A 281 -28.50 -21.29 5.71
C TYR A 281 -28.38 -20.90 4.23
N GLU A 282 -29.01 -19.79 3.82
CA GLU A 282 -28.90 -19.29 2.45
C GLU A 282 -27.48 -18.88 2.10
N GLY A 283 -26.76 -18.21 3.02
CA GLY A 283 -25.35 -17.89 2.80
C GLY A 283 -24.47 -19.14 2.65
N TYR A 284 -24.79 -20.21 3.38
CA TYR A 284 -24.13 -21.51 3.23
C TYR A 284 -24.41 -22.13 1.86
N LEU A 285 -25.62 -22.00 1.31
CA LEU A 285 -25.92 -22.47 -0.04
C LEU A 285 -25.02 -21.79 -1.08
N TYR A 286 -24.86 -20.47 -1.00
CA TYR A 286 -23.96 -19.73 -1.88
C TYR A 286 -22.49 -20.11 -1.66
N LEU A 287 -22.05 -20.33 -0.42
CA LEU A 287 -20.69 -20.83 -0.15
C LEU A 287 -20.47 -22.20 -0.82
N LYS A 288 -21.46 -23.10 -0.70
CA LYS A 288 -21.41 -24.41 -1.35
C LYS A 288 -21.38 -24.30 -2.87
N GLU A 289 -22.03 -23.29 -3.46
CA GLU A 289 -21.96 -23.02 -4.90
C GLU A 289 -20.59 -22.53 -5.34
N VAL A 290 -19.98 -21.62 -4.59
CA VAL A 290 -18.58 -21.19 -4.81
C VAL A 290 -17.64 -22.39 -4.76
N LEU A 291 -17.70 -23.18 -3.68
CA LEU A 291 -16.89 -24.40 -3.47
C LEU A 291 -17.26 -25.56 -4.41
N ASN A 292 -18.14 -25.36 -5.38
CA ASN A 292 -18.39 -26.32 -6.46
C ASN A 292 -18.07 -25.70 -7.82
N PHE A 293 -17.25 -24.65 -7.85
CA PHE A 293 -16.76 -23.95 -9.04
C PHE A 293 -17.89 -23.47 -9.96
N LYS A 294 -19.01 -23.00 -9.40
CA LYS A 294 -20.03 -22.33 -10.22
C LYS A 294 -19.52 -20.97 -10.70
N ASP A 295 -20.02 -20.54 -11.86
CA ASP A 295 -19.75 -19.23 -12.45
C ASP A 295 -20.16 -18.10 -11.50
N LEU A 296 -19.19 -17.30 -11.06
CA LEU A 296 -19.40 -16.17 -10.16
C LEU A 296 -20.39 -15.14 -10.72
N SER A 297 -20.38 -14.90 -12.04
CA SER A 297 -21.31 -13.97 -12.68
C SER A 297 -22.75 -14.45 -12.51
N LYS A 298 -22.95 -15.77 -12.64
CA LYS A 298 -24.26 -16.39 -12.42
C LYS A 298 -24.68 -16.31 -10.96
N ILE A 299 -23.79 -16.61 -10.02
CA ILE A 299 -24.07 -16.49 -8.58
C ILE A 299 -24.47 -15.05 -8.24
N ASN A 300 -23.73 -14.06 -8.73
CA ASN A 300 -24.01 -12.64 -8.46
C ASN A 300 -25.30 -12.16 -9.15
N HIS A 301 -25.63 -12.69 -10.33
CA HIS A 301 -26.92 -12.45 -10.97
C HIS A 301 -28.08 -13.01 -10.15
N ASP A 302 -28.00 -14.26 -9.71
CA ASP A 302 -29.02 -14.91 -8.86
C ASP A 302 -29.20 -14.14 -7.54
N LEU A 303 -28.12 -13.65 -6.94
CA LEU A 303 -28.15 -12.79 -5.76
C LEU A 303 -28.85 -11.46 -6.03
N LYS A 304 -28.54 -10.79 -7.14
CA LYS A 304 -29.18 -9.51 -7.53
C LYS A 304 -30.68 -9.70 -7.74
N ASP A 305 -31.05 -10.72 -8.49
CA ASP A 305 -32.44 -11.03 -8.83
C ASP A 305 -33.26 -11.37 -7.58
N LYS A 306 -32.70 -12.17 -6.67
CA LYS A 306 -33.43 -12.61 -5.48
C LYS A 306 -33.75 -11.49 -4.48
N PHE A 307 -32.90 -10.45 -4.40
CA PHE A 307 -32.96 -9.48 -3.30
C PHE A 307 -33.14 -8.02 -3.70
N TYR A 308 -32.83 -7.65 -4.96
CA TYR A 308 -32.75 -6.24 -5.37
C TYR A 308 -33.48 -5.93 -6.68
N SER A 309 -34.10 -6.91 -7.33
CA SER A 309 -34.86 -6.72 -8.59
C SER A 309 -36.32 -6.32 -8.38
N ASN A 310 -36.86 -6.51 -7.18
CA ASN A 310 -38.16 -5.97 -6.76
C ASN A 310 -37.89 -4.80 -5.82
N ASP A 311 -38.55 -3.66 -6.01
CA ASP A 311 -38.40 -2.41 -5.24
C ASP A 311 -38.63 -2.55 -3.70
N ASP A 312 -38.85 -3.76 -3.19
CA ASP A 312 -39.00 -4.10 -1.78
C ASP A 312 -37.81 -4.96 -1.30
N LEU A 313 -36.74 -4.30 -0.88
CA LEU A 313 -35.65 -4.91 -0.11
C LEU A 313 -36.24 -5.58 1.14
N LYS A 314 -36.28 -6.92 1.18
CA LYS A 314 -36.86 -7.70 2.29
C LYS A 314 -35.92 -7.77 3.49
N ILE A 315 -35.79 -6.65 4.19
CA ILE A 315 -35.01 -6.56 5.43
C ILE A 315 -35.78 -7.27 6.55
N LYS A 316 -35.22 -8.35 7.10
CA LYS A 316 -35.81 -9.06 8.25
C LYS A 316 -35.12 -8.65 9.53
N LYS A 317 -35.88 -8.08 10.47
CA LYS A 317 -35.42 -7.84 11.84
C LYS A 317 -35.35 -9.17 12.60
N ILE A 318 -34.23 -9.47 13.26
CA ILE A 318 -34.14 -10.67 14.07
C ILE A 318 -34.96 -10.48 15.35
N THR A 319 -36.01 -11.28 15.49
CA THR A 319 -36.81 -11.47 16.71
C THR A 319 -36.56 -12.86 17.31
N GLN A 320 -36.91 -13.08 18.59
CA GLN A 320 -36.84 -14.41 19.23
C GLN A 320 -37.60 -15.50 18.43
N LYS A 321 -38.63 -15.13 17.66
CA LYS A 321 -39.39 -16.08 16.84
C LYS A 321 -38.62 -16.53 15.59
N THR A 322 -37.90 -15.61 14.95
CA THR A 322 -37.02 -15.88 13.79
C THR A 322 -35.72 -16.63 14.14
N LEU A 323 -35.34 -16.72 15.42
CA LEU A 323 -34.17 -17.49 15.87
C LEU A 323 -34.38 -19.01 15.79
N PHE A 324 -35.64 -19.48 15.77
CA PHE A 324 -36.01 -20.90 15.79
C PHE A 324 -36.53 -21.43 14.45
N ASP A 325 -36.73 -20.56 13.46
CA ASP A 325 -37.13 -20.94 12.09
C ASP A 325 -35.91 -21.20 11.16
N PHE A 326 -34.67 -21.25 11.70
CA PHE A 326 -33.42 -21.45 10.94
C PHE A 326 -32.54 -22.60 11.45
#